data_AF-A0A061NVK1-F1
#
_entry.id   AF-A0A061NVK1-F1
#
_cell.length_a   1.000
_cell.length_b   1.000
_cell.length_c   1.000
_cell.angle_alpha   90.00
_cell.angle_beta   90.00
_cell.angle_gamma   90.00
#
_symmetry.space_group_name_H-M   'P 1'
#
loop_
_entity.id
_entity.type
_entity.pdbx_description
1 polymer ?
#
loop_
_entity_poly.entity_id
_entity_poly.type
_entity_poly.pdbx_seq_one_letter_code
_entity_poly.pdbx_strand_id
1 'polypeptide(L)'
;MHEANQFERTVHQYTRTHGYPPIEEMVAPGVFELDYEALGLDEPPTVQSPYFATNLPIYVDREGRAIIDYAIDLNRLLQEYDAEPEDEEDIRSILTDEFPVAPVYSVPYSIEDGEPNMIGDVN
;
A
#
# COMPACT_ATOMS: atom_id res chain seq x y z
N MET A 1 8.62 -7.63 -2.97
CA MET A 1 8.53 -8.13 -1.56
C MET A 1 9.80 -7.88 -0.76
N HIS A 2 10.97 -8.00 -1.39
CA HIS A 2 12.25 -7.71 -0.72
C HIS A 2 12.34 -6.24 -0.28
N GLU A 3 11.81 -5.34 -1.10
CA GLU A 3 11.77 -3.90 -0.95
C GLU A 3 10.92 -3.49 0.27
N ALA A 4 9.69 -4.01 0.39
CA ALA A 4 8.82 -3.78 1.55
C ALA A 4 9.48 -4.21 2.87
N ASN A 5 10.10 -5.40 2.89
CA ASN A 5 10.84 -5.87 4.06
C ASN A 5 12.05 -5.00 4.40
N GLN A 6 12.75 -4.46 3.39
CA GLN A 6 13.86 -3.54 3.63
C GLN A 6 13.36 -2.22 4.20
N PHE A 7 12.29 -1.68 3.63
CA PHE A 7 11.68 -0.44 4.11
C PHE A 7 11.21 -0.57 5.56
N GLU A 8 10.46 -1.61 5.90
CA GLU A 8 10.03 -1.90 7.27
C GLU A 8 11.21 -1.94 8.25
N ARG A 9 12.32 -2.60 7.86
CA ARG A 9 13.53 -2.66 8.69
C ARG A 9 14.17 -1.28 8.90
N THR A 10 14.21 -0.46 7.85
CA THR A 10 14.70 0.93 7.92
C THR A 10 13.85 1.76 8.87
N VAL A 11 12.53 1.68 8.75
CA VAL A 11 11.57 2.37 9.63
C VAL A 11 11.77 1.93 11.07
N HIS A 12 11.81 0.62 11.34
CA HIS A 12 12.03 0.12 12.70
C HIS A 12 13.38 0.54 13.27
N GLN A 13 14.43 0.63 12.44
CA GLN A 13 15.73 1.12 12.86
C GLN A 13 15.68 2.58 13.25
N TYR A 14 15.07 3.42 12.42
CA TYR A 14 14.85 4.83 12.71
C TYR A 14 14.06 5.00 14.02
N THR A 15 12.93 4.31 14.16
CA THR A 15 12.06 4.38 15.34
C THR A 15 12.77 3.93 16.61
N ARG A 16 13.63 2.89 16.56
CA ARG A 16 14.45 2.48 17.72
C ARG A 16 15.43 3.57 18.16
N THR A 17 15.93 4.38 17.23
CA THR A 17 16.89 5.45 17.52
C THR A 17 16.21 6.74 17.96
N HIS A 18 15.05 7.08 17.39
CA HIS A 18 14.38 8.38 17.58
C HIS A 18 13.11 8.31 18.46
N GLY A 19 12.58 7.11 18.71
CA GLY A 19 11.38 6.87 19.53
C GLY A 19 10.07 6.83 18.74
N TYR A 20 10.01 7.48 17.57
CA TYR A 20 8.86 7.50 16.68
C TYR A 20 9.31 7.47 15.21
N PRO A 21 8.51 6.89 14.29
CA PRO A 21 8.76 6.98 12.85
C PRO A 21 8.61 8.44 12.38
N PRO A 22 9.32 8.86 11.33
CA PRO A 22 9.22 10.21 10.83
C PRO A 22 7.97 10.33 9.95
N ILE A 23 6.80 10.50 10.57
CA ILE A 23 5.52 10.63 9.86
C ILE A 23 5.49 11.96 9.09
N GLU A 24 5.16 11.90 7.80
CA GLU A 24 4.86 13.07 6.97
C GLU A 24 3.35 13.33 7.01
N GLU A 25 2.55 12.36 6.56
CA GLU A 25 1.09 12.47 6.53
C GLU A 25 0.35 11.14 6.72
N MET A 26 -0.95 11.22 6.98
CA MET A 26 -1.85 10.06 7.03
C MET A 26 -2.60 9.98 5.70
N VAL A 27 -2.27 8.97 4.89
CA VAL A 27 -2.86 8.79 3.55
C VAL A 27 -4.18 8.02 3.59
N ALA A 28 -4.39 7.22 4.63
CA ALA A 28 -5.65 6.55 4.93
C ALA A 28 -5.74 6.26 6.44
N PRO A 29 -6.91 5.91 7.00
CA PRO A 29 -7.03 5.60 8.42
C PRO A 29 -5.99 4.56 8.91
N GLY A 30 -5.03 4.99 9.72
CA GLY A 30 -3.98 4.10 10.23
C GLY A 30 -2.88 3.72 9.24
N VAL A 31 -2.85 4.32 8.05
CA VAL A 31 -1.79 4.19 7.05
C VAL A 31 -1.10 5.54 6.87
N PHE A 32 0.22 5.54 6.92
CA PHE A 32 1.03 6.74 7.00
C PHE A 32 2.13 6.76 5.93
N GLU A 33 2.27 7.92 5.32
CA GLU A 33 3.45 8.30 4.57
C GLU A 33 4.51 8.82 5.54
N LEU A 34 5.77 8.50 5.23
CA LEU A 34 6.93 8.88 6.02
C LEU A 34 7.75 9.92 5.29
N ASP A 35 8.42 10.79 6.05
CA ASP A 35 9.46 11.66 5.55
C ASP A 35 10.65 10.80 5.10
N TYR A 36 10.73 10.56 3.79
CA TYR A 36 11.76 9.73 3.18
C TYR A 36 13.15 10.35 3.30
N GLU A 37 13.27 11.68 3.32
CA GLU A 37 14.55 12.36 3.53
C GLU A 37 15.08 12.09 4.94
N ALA A 38 14.21 12.12 5.96
CA ALA A 38 14.58 11.76 7.33
C ALA A 38 15.01 10.29 7.47
N LEU A 39 14.46 9.40 6.64
CA LEU A 39 14.88 7.99 6.55
C LEU A 39 16.17 7.79 5.74
N GLY A 40 16.69 8.85 5.10
CA GLY A 40 17.88 8.81 4.26
C GLY A 40 17.65 8.13 2.91
N LEU A 41 16.43 8.21 2.38
CA LEU A 41 16.05 7.71 1.06
C LEU A 41 16.02 8.86 0.06
N ASP A 42 16.59 8.64 -1.12
CA ASP A 42 16.61 9.63 -2.20
C ASP A 42 15.29 9.67 -3.01
N GLU A 43 14.51 8.58 -2.96
CA GLU A 43 13.26 8.41 -3.70
C GLU A 43 12.22 7.65 -2.85
N PRO A 44 10.91 7.85 -3.08
CA PRO A 44 9.87 7.08 -2.41
C PRO A 44 10.04 5.57 -2.64
N PRO A 45 9.95 4.75 -1.57
CA PRO A 45 10.07 3.31 -1.69
C PRO A 45 8.90 2.75 -2.51
N THR A 46 9.21 1.87 -3.46
CA THR A 46 8.21 1.19 -4.28
C THR A 46 8.51 -0.29 -4.41
N VAL A 47 7.50 -1.08 -4.76
CA VAL A 47 7.65 -2.46 -5.21
C VAL A 47 7.14 -2.62 -6.64
N GLN A 48 7.71 -3.54 -7.39
CA GLN A 48 7.09 -3.96 -8.65
C GLN A 48 5.80 -4.74 -8.36
N SER A 49 4.72 -4.35 -9.02
CA SER A 49 3.44 -5.07 -8.95
C SER A 49 3.60 -6.52 -9.44
N PRO A 50 2.94 -7.49 -8.79
CA PRO A 50 2.85 -8.86 -9.29
C PRO A 50 1.81 -9.02 -10.41
N TYR A 51 0.98 -8.01 -10.65
CA TYR A 51 -0.15 -8.04 -11.59
C TYR A 51 0.20 -7.34 -12.91
N PHE A 52 0.84 -6.18 -12.83
CA PHE A 52 1.16 -5.33 -13.97
C PHE A 52 2.60 -4.82 -13.93
N ALA A 53 3.05 -4.17 -15.01
CA ALA A 53 4.35 -3.50 -15.07
C ALA A 53 4.31 -2.10 -14.42
N THR A 54 3.80 -2.03 -13.18
CA THR A 54 3.62 -0.82 -12.38
C THR A 54 4.51 -0.86 -11.13
N ASN A 55 4.89 0.31 -10.63
CA ASN A 55 5.58 0.45 -9.34
C ASN A 55 4.56 0.93 -8.32
N LEU A 56 4.42 0.19 -7.22
CA LEU A 56 3.44 0.42 -6.18
C LEU A 56 4.11 1.13 -4.99
N PRO A 57 3.57 2.27 -4.51
CA PRO A 57 4.07 2.93 -3.31
C PRO A 57 4.07 2.03 -2.08
N ILE A 58 5.00 2.30 -1.16
CA ILE A 58 5.06 1.63 0.15
C ILE A 58 4.88 2.66 1.26
N TYR A 59 3.83 2.47 2.05
CA TYR A 59 3.52 3.20 3.27
C TYR A 59 3.82 2.35 4.50
N VAL A 60 3.44 2.85 5.69
CA VAL A 60 3.44 2.04 6.91
C VAL A 60 2.15 2.14 7.69
N ASP A 61 1.89 1.16 8.53
CA ASP A 61 0.84 1.25 9.54
C ASP A 61 1.34 1.82 10.89
N ARG A 62 0.48 1.76 11.91
CA ARG A 62 0.74 2.25 13.27
C ARG A 62 1.90 1.54 13.98
N GLU A 63 2.21 0.32 13.58
CA GLU A 63 3.31 -0.49 14.12
C GLU A 63 4.59 -0.32 13.28
N GLY A 64 4.54 0.48 12.21
CA GLY A 64 5.62 0.67 11.27
C GLY A 64 5.83 -0.53 10.35
N ARG A 65 4.82 -1.41 10.18
CA ARG A 65 4.87 -2.52 9.21
C ARG A 65 4.55 -1.95 7.83
N ALA A 66 5.19 -2.49 6.80
CA ALA A 66 5.01 -1.97 5.44
C ALA A 66 3.59 -2.22 4.91
N ILE A 67 3.02 -1.23 4.22
CA ILE A 67 1.75 -1.32 3.48
C ILE A 67 2.02 -1.02 2.01
N ILE A 68 1.62 -1.89 1.10
CA ILE A 68 1.76 -1.67 -0.35
C ILE A 68 0.43 -1.14 -0.89
N ASP A 69 0.50 -0.02 -1.61
CA ASP A 69 -0.69 0.59 -2.21
C ASP A 69 -0.97 0.01 -3.62
N TYR A 70 -2.02 -0.80 -3.73
CA TYR A 70 -2.49 -1.42 -4.97
C TYR A 70 -3.56 -0.59 -5.70
N ALA A 71 -3.88 0.64 -5.28
CA ALA A 71 -4.93 1.46 -5.90
C ALA A 71 -4.77 1.58 -7.43
N ILE A 72 -3.54 1.74 -7.92
CA ILE A 72 -3.26 1.84 -9.37
C ILE A 72 -3.60 0.56 -10.14
N ASP A 73 -3.35 -0.61 -9.55
CA ASP A 73 -3.64 -1.90 -10.18
C ASP A 73 -5.15 -2.21 -10.13
N LEU A 74 -5.80 -1.89 -9.01
CA LEU A 74 -7.25 -1.98 -8.88
C LEU A 74 -7.96 -1.05 -9.87
N ASN A 75 -7.49 0.19 -9.99
CA ASN A 75 -8.08 1.18 -10.89
C ASN A 75 -7.97 0.69 -12.35
N ARG A 76 -6.83 0.09 -12.70
CA ARG A 76 -6.64 -0.52 -14.01
C ARG A 76 -7.63 -1.64 -14.29
N LEU A 77 -7.87 -2.53 -13.31
CA LEU A 77 -8.85 -3.61 -13.47
C LEU A 77 -10.28 -3.09 -13.62
N LEU A 78 -10.66 -2.08 -12.83
CA LEU A 78 -11.97 -1.44 -12.94
C LEU A 78 -12.19 -0.74 -14.29
N GLN A 79 -11.17 -0.02 -14.80
CA GLN A 79 -11.32 0.85 -15.96
C GLN A 79 -10.99 0.17 -17.31
N GLU A 80 -9.98 -0.70 -17.36
CA GLU A 80 -9.54 -1.34 -18.62
C GLU A 80 -10.22 -2.70 -18.86
N TYR A 81 -10.64 -3.37 -17.80
CA TYR A 81 -11.17 -4.74 -17.85
C TYR A 81 -12.65 -4.82 -17.45
N ASP A 82 -13.29 -3.67 -17.17
CA ASP A 82 -14.69 -3.57 -16.73
C ASP A 82 -15.00 -4.56 -15.58
N ALA A 83 -14.04 -4.74 -14.66
CA ALA A 83 -14.19 -5.69 -13.57
C ALA A 83 -15.24 -5.19 -12.57
N GLU A 84 -16.11 -6.09 -12.10
CA GLU A 84 -17.14 -5.80 -11.10
C GLU A 84 -16.75 -6.49 -9.77
N PRO A 85 -16.53 -5.75 -8.68
CA PRO A 85 -16.26 -6.35 -7.39
C PRO A 85 -17.45 -7.19 -6.91
N GLU A 86 -17.18 -8.40 -6.43
CA GLU A 86 -18.20 -9.19 -5.72
C GLU A 86 -18.57 -8.57 -4.36
N ASP A 87 -17.62 -7.87 -3.74
CA ASP A 87 -17.75 -7.20 -2.46
C ASP A 87 -17.36 -5.72 -2.60
N GLU A 88 -18.34 -4.82 -2.50
CA GLU A 88 -18.12 -3.37 -2.57
C GLU A 88 -17.45 -2.82 -1.30
N GLU A 89 -17.39 -3.60 -0.20
CA GLU A 89 -16.71 -3.22 1.05
C GLU A 89 -15.20 -3.51 1.01
N ASP A 90 -14.74 -4.52 0.26
CA ASP A 90 -13.31 -4.78 -0.02
C ASP A 90 -13.11 -5.31 -1.44
N ILE A 91 -12.74 -4.41 -2.36
CA ILE A 91 -12.60 -4.73 -3.79
C ILE A 91 -11.32 -5.49 -4.15
N ARG A 92 -10.50 -5.88 -3.17
CA ARG A 92 -9.24 -6.61 -3.43
C ARG A 92 -9.44 -7.96 -4.10
N SER A 93 -10.61 -8.56 -3.98
CA SER A 93 -10.96 -9.82 -4.64
C SER A 93 -10.75 -9.75 -6.16
N ILE A 94 -10.99 -8.60 -6.78
CA ILE A 94 -10.80 -8.38 -8.22
C ILE A 94 -9.38 -8.75 -8.66
N LEU A 95 -8.36 -8.45 -7.85
CA LEU A 95 -6.97 -8.81 -8.15
C LEU A 95 -6.77 -10.33 -8.19
N THR A 96 -7.39 -11.03 -7.24
CA THR A 96 -7.25 -12.50 -7.10
C THR A 96 -8.12 -13.30 -8.06
N ASP A 97 -9.19 -12.70 -8.57
CA ASP A 97 -10.08 -13.32 -9.56
C ASP A 97 -9.40 -13.37 -10.93
N GLU A 98 -8.67 -12.31 -11.29
CA GLU A 98 -7.91 -12.23 -12.54
C GLU A 98 -6.52 -12.87 -12.45
N PHE A 99 -5.87 -12.83 -11.28
CA PHE A 99 -4.51 -13.32 -11.11
C PHE A 99 -4.37 -14.24 -9.89
N PRO A 100 -3.72 -15.42 -10.02
CA PRO A 100 -3.59 -16.38 -8.93
C PRO A 100 -2.49 -16.01 -7.91
N VAL A 101 -2.49 -14.77 -7.43
CA VAL A 101 -1.52 -14.23 -6.45
C VAL A 101 -2.21 -13.20 -5.53
N ALA A 102 -1.99 -13.34 -4.22
CA ALA A 102 -2.62 -12.48 -3.22
C ALA A 102 -1.92 -11.11 -3.07
N PRO A 103 -2.67 -10.02 -2.80
CA PRO A 103 -2.12 -8.69 -2.57
C PRO A 103 -1.55 -8.60 -1.14
N VAL A 104 -0.38 -9.18 -0.96
CA VAL A 104 0.36 -9.17 0.31
C VAL A 104 0.76 -7.74 0.73
N TYR A 105 0.80 -7.49 2.04
CA TYR A 105 0.98 -6.16 2.66
C TYR A 105 -0.11 -5.13 2.29
N SER A 106 -1.26 -5.57 1.80
CA SER A 106 -2.35 -4.68 1.40
C SER A 106 -3.37 -4.48 2.52
N VAL A 107 -4.01 -3.32 2.53
CA VAL A 107 -5.21 -3.00 3.32
C VAL A 107 -6.48 -3.11 2.47
N PRO A 108 -7.69 -3.20 3.05
CA PRO A 108 -8.93 -3.17 2.28
C PRO A 108 -9.11 -1.88 1.46
N TYR A 109 -9.82 -2.00 0.33
CA TYR A 109 -10.15 -0.87 -0.55
C TYR A 109 -11.66 -0.79 -0.81
N SER A 110 -12.19 0.43 -0.84
CA SER A 110 -13.53 0.73 -1.35
C SER A 110 -13.43 1.49 -2.67
N ILE A 111 -14.58 1.71 -3.32
CA ILE A 111 -14.70 2.65 -4.43
C ILE A 111 -15.29 3.95 -3.90
N GLU A 112 -14.56 5.05 -4.05
CA GLU A 112 -15.03 6.40 -3.75
C GLU A 112 -14.86 7.26 -5.01
N ASP A 113 -15.91 7.98 -5.40
CA ASP A 113 -15.96 8.78 -6.63
C ASP A 113 -15.53 8.03 -7.92
N GLY A 114 -15.69 6.72 -7.95
CA GLY A 114 -15.34 5.86 -9.08
C GLY A 114 -13.88 5.41 -9.10
N GLU A 115 -13.12 5.68 -8.03
CA GLU A 115 -11.71 5.32 -7.90
C GLU A 115 -11.47 4.46 -6.65
N PRO A 116 -10.53 3.50 -6.69
CA PRO A 116 -10.11 2.76 -5.50
C PRO A 116 -9.51 3.67 -4.44
N ASN A 117 -9.98 3.55 -3.21
CA ASN A 117 -9.44 4.27 -2.06
C ASN A 117 -9.18 3.30 -0.91
N MET A 118 -8.04 3.46 -0.23
CA MET A 118 -7.69 2.65 0.94
C MET A 118 -8.67 2.96 2.08
N ILE A 119 -9.30 1.92 2.64
CA ILE A 119 -10.12 2.05 3.86
C ILE A 119 -9.22 2.19 5.10
N GLY A 120 -7.97 1.72 5.00
CA GLY A 120 -6.93 1.85 6.01
C GLY A 120 -6.58 0.55 6.74
N ASP A 121 -5.62 0.60 7.68
CA ASP A 121 -5.26 -0.54 8.51
C ASP A 121 -6.29 -0.71 9.64
N VAL A 122 -7.21 -1.63 9.42
CA VAL A 122 -8.25 -2.03 10.37
C VAL A 122 -7.71 -3.09 11.32
N ASN A 123 -6.79 -2.70 12.21
CA ASN A 123 -6.33 -3.52 13.33
C ASN A 123 -6.31 -2.74 14.65
#